data_AF-A0A0J9EVU1-F1
#
_entry.id   AF-A0A0J9EVU1-F1
#
_cell.length_a   1.000
_cell.length_b   1.000
_cell.length_c   1.000
_cell.angle_alpha   90.00
_cell.angle_beta   90.00
_cell.angle_gamma   90.00
#
_symmetry.space_group_name_H-M   'P 1'
#
loop_
_entity.id
_entity.type
_entity.pdbx_description
1 polymer ?
#
loop_
_entity_poly.entity_id
_entity_poly.type
_entity_poly.pdbx_seq_one_letter_code
_entity_poly.pdbx_strand_id
1 'polypeptide(L)'
;MEQLGDGVLKPFLQDVVQFFPLAKTLFKTSISHPDIVFKVIPQVGLTPLLEWTVHYFNLGAYTALFSLGKNREPSIKNLSPIQQYYYHRWLEAWKYGSGQDYH
;
A
#
# COMPACT_ATOMS: atom_id res chain seq x y z
N MET A 1 -6.80 6.76 -14.07
CA MET A 1 -5.57 5.99 -13.79
C MET A 1 -4.61 6.00 -14.98
N GLU A 2 -5.08 5.79 -16.20
CA GLU A 2 -4.27 5.86 -17.43
C GLU A 2 -3.36 7.11 -17.52
N GLN A 3 -3.93 8.30 -17.28
CA GLN A 3 -3.18 9.57 -17.30
C GLN A 3 -2.12 9.71 -16.19
N LEU A 4 -2.04 8.80 -15.22
CA LEU A 4 -1.09 8.85 -14.11
C LEU A 4 0.21 8.07 -14.39
N GLY A 5 0.30 7.42 -15.55
CA GLY A 5 1.47 6.70 -16.06
C GLY A 5 1.56 5.24 -15.59
N ASP A 6 2.52 4.52 -16.18
CA ASP A 6 2.73 3.08 -15.98
C ASP A 6 2.94 2.66 -14.52
N GLY A 7 3.65 3.48 -13.73
CA GLY A 7 3.89 3.20 -12.31
C GLY A 7 2.62 3.21 -11.46
N VAL A 8 1.53 3.80 -11.96
CA VAL A 8 0.20 3.66 -11.37
C VAL A 8 -0.56 2.56 -12.07
N LEU A 9 -0.64 2.60 -13.40
CA LEU A 9 -1.53 1.73 -14.17
C LEU A 9 -1.18 0.24 -14.07
N LYS A 10 0.10 -0.13 -14.17
CA LYS A 10 0.50 -1.54 -14.29
C LYS A 10 0.23 -2.38 -13.04
N PRO A 11 0.52 -1.92 -11.79
CA PRO A 11 0.13 -2.66 -10.59
C PRO A 11 -1.37 -2.97 -10.56
N PHE A 12 -2.22 -1.97 -10.86
CA PHE A 12 -3.67 -2.15 -10.88
C PHE A 12 -4.14 -3.18 -11.92
N LEU A 13 -3.54 -3.20 -13.12
CA LEU A 13 -3.88 -4.18 -14.16
C LEU A 13 -3.54 -5.63 -13.77
N GLN A 14 -2.67 -5.82 -12.79
CA GLN A 14 -2.31 -7.14 -12.26
C GLN A 14 -3.02 -7.46 -10.94
N ASP A 15 -4.04 -6.67 -10.58
CA ASP A 15 -4.76 -6.77 -9.32
C ASP A 15 -3.86 -6.61 -8.07
N VAL A 16 -2.74 -5.89 -8.22
CA VAL A 16 -1.84 -5.55 -7.12
C VAL A 16 -2.07 -4.12 -6.67
N VAL A 17 -2.66 -3.97 -5.49
CA VAL A 17 -2.92 -2.65 -4.90
C VAL A 17 -1.70 -2.19 -4.11
N GLN A 18 -1.06 -1.12 -4.58
CA GLN A 18 0.03 -0.45 -3.87
C GLN A 18 -0.41 0.91 -3.32
N PHE A 19 0.13 1.30 -2.15
CA PHE A 19 -0.27 2.52 -1.46
C PHE A 19 -0.12 3.79 -2.32
N PHE A 20 1.07 4.05 -2.89
CA PHE A 20 1.32 5.28 -3.65
C PHE A 20 0.48 5.39 -4.93
N PRO A 21 0.40 4.36 -5.79
CA PRO A 21 -0.54 4.35 -6.93
C PRO A 21 -1.99 4.63 -6.54
N LEU A 22 -2.47 4.00 -5.46
CA LEU A 22 -3.82 4.19 -4.95
C LEU A 22 -4.04 5.60 -4.43
N ALA A 23 -3.16 6.09 -3.56
CA ALA A 23 -3.23 7.44 -3.00
C ALA A 23 -3.24 8.52 -4.11
N LYS A 24 -2.36 8.40 -5.11
CA LYS A 24 -2.29 9.32 -6.25
C LYS A 24 -3.58 9.30 -7.07
N THR A 25 -4.14 8.11 -7.28
CA THR A 25 -5.41 7.94 -7.99
C THR A 25 -6.56 8.59 -7.23
N LEU A 26 -6.73 8.27 -5.94
CA LEU A 26 -7.77 8.82 -5.10
C LEU A 26 -7.68 10.35 -5.02
N PHE A 27 -6.49 10.87 -4.76
CA PHE A 27 -6.26 12.32 -4.69
C PHE A 27 -6.60 13.03 -6.01
N LYS A 28 -6.13 12.49 -7.15
CA LYS A 28 -6.44 13.08 -8.46
C LYS A 28 -7.94 13.04 -8.75
N THR A 29 -8.60 11.92 -8.49
CA THR A 29 -10.05 11.76 -8.71
C THR A 29 -10.85 12.71 -7.82
N SER A 30 -10.49 12.84 -6.54
CA SER A 30 -11.18 13.76 -5.62
C SER A 30 -11.11 15.22 -6.05
N ILE A 31 -10.00 15.65 -6.66
CA ILE A 31 -9.84 17.03 -7.16
C ILE A 31 -10.53 17.21 -8.52
N SER A 32 -10.32 16.27 -9.45
CA SER A 32 -10.80 16.41 -10.84
C SER A 32 -12.28 16.04 -11.01
N HIS A 33 -12.81 15.16 -10.17
CA HIS A 33 -14.17 14.61 -10.25
C HIS A 33 -14.79 14.42 -8.84
N PRO A 34 -14.97 15.50 -8.06
CA PRO A 34 -15.55 15.41 -6.71
C PRO A 34 -16.99 14.87 -6.72
N ASP A 35 -17.72 15.04 -7.82
CA ASP A 35 -19.09 14.54 -7.98
C ASP A 35 -19.16 13.01 -7.89
N ILE A 36 -18.11 12.30 -8.35
CA ILE A 36 -18.01 10.85 -8.22
C ILE A 36 -17.94 10.47 -6.74
N VAL A 37 -17.11 11.16 -5.96
CA VAL A 37 -16.94 10.88 -4.52
C VAL A 37 -18.27 11.03 -3.79
N PHE A 38 -19.02 12.10 -4.05
CA PHE A 38 -20.34 12.33 -3.44
C PHE A 38 -21.38 11.28 -3.86
N LYS A 39 -21.31 10.72 -5.07
CA LYS A 39 -22.19 9.64 -5.53
C LYS A 39 -21.85 8.29 -4.90
N VAL A 40 -20.56 8.02 -4.66
CA VAL A 40 -20.07 6.75 -4.13
C VAL A 40 -20.46 6.57 -2.65
N ILE A 41 -20.36 7.62 -1.83
CA ILE A 41 -20.65 7.55 -0.39
C ILE A 41 -22.01 6.93 -0.06
N PRO A 42 -23.15 7.41 -0.62
CA PRO A 42 -24.47 6.82 -0.32
C PRO A 42 -24.66 5.42 -0.93
N GLN A 43 -23.92 5.06 -1.99
CA GLN A 43 -24.00 3.74 -2.62
C GLN A 43 -23.25 2.67 -1.83
N VAL A 44 -22.07 3.03 -1.30
CA VAL A 44 -21.22 2.12 -0.50
C VAL A 44 -21.67 2.08 0.96
N GLY A 45 -22.15 3.21 1.49
CA GLY A 45 -22.48 3.36 2.90
C GLY A 45 -21.26 3.72 3.77
N LEU A 46 -21.54 4.27 4.95
CA LEU A 46 -20.49 4.77 5.85
C LEU A 46 -19.70 3.64 6.53
N THR A 47 -20.34 2.54 6.91
CA THR A 47 -19.66 1.43 7.60
C THR A 47 -18.59 0.78 6.72
N PRO A 48 -18.89 0.34 5.48
CA PRO A 48 -17.86 -0.25 4.62
C PRO A 48 -16.76 0.75 4.25
N LEU A 49 -17.10 2.05 4.16
CA LEU A 49 -16.12 3.10 3.90
C LEU A 49 -15.12 3.25 5.06
N LEU A 50 -15.58 3.16 6.31
CA LEU A 50 -14.70 3.20 7.49
C LEU A 50 -13.81 1.96 7.56
N GLU A 51 -14.36 0.77 7.32
CA GLU A 51 -13.58 -0.48 7.27
C GLU A 51 -12.50 -0.41 6.18
N TRP A 52 -12.87 0.02 4.97
CA TRP A 52 -11.92 0.23 3.88
C TRP A 52 -10.84 1.26 4.23
N THR A 53 -11.20 2.33 4.95
CA THR A 53 -10.24 3.35 5.41
C THR A 53 -9.18 2.74 6.33
N VAL A 54 -9.56 1.82 7.23
CA VAL A 54 -8.59 1.08 8.05
C VAL A 54 -7.65 0.24 7.19
N HIS A 55 -8.17 -0.48 6.19
CA HIS A 55 -7.33 -1.23 5.25
C HIS A 55 -6.38 -0.33 4.45
N TYR A 56 -6.85 0.84 4.01
CA TYR A 56 -6.03 1.83 3.32
C TYR A 56 -4.86 2.33 4.19
N PHE A 57 -5.12 2.63 5.48
CA PHE A 57 -4.06 3.01 6.41
C PHE A 57 -3.09 1.87 6.70
N ASN A 58 -3.59 0.64 6.86
CA ASN A 58 -2.74 -0.54 7.04
C ASN A 58 -1.83 -0.77 5.83
N LEU A 59 -2.32 -0.59 4.61
CA LEU A 59 -1.52 -0.68 3.39
C LEU A 59 -0.37 0.36 3.39
N GLY A 60 -0.66 1.59 3.83
CA GLY A 60 0.35 2.63 4.02
C GLY A 60 1.37 2.27 5.10
N ALA A 61 0.91 1.73 6.23
CA ALA A 61 1.77 1.28 7.33
C ALA A 61 2.71 0.16 6.88
N TYR A 62 2.21 -0.85 6.19
CA TYR A 62 3.03 -1.96 5.66
C TYR A 62 4.05 -1.46 4.64
N THR A 63 3.67 -0.53 3.77
CA THR A 63 4.58 0.10 2.80
C THR A 63 5.72 0.85 3.51
N ALA A 64 5.39 1.62 4.55
CA ALA A 64 6.38 2.36 5.34
C ALA A 64 7.30 1.41 6.14
N LEU A 65 6.72 0.41 6.81
CA LEU A 65 7.47 -0.59 7.57
C LEU A 65 8.42 -1.39 6.69
N PHE A 66 7.99 -1.79 5.49
CA PHE A 66 8.86 -2.48 4.54
C PHE A 66 10.04 -1.59 4.12
N SER A 67 9.79 -0.33 3.74
CA SER A 67 10.84 0.61 3.33
C SER A 67 11.85 0.87 4.46
N LEU A 68 11.35 1.18 5.67
CA LEU A 68 12.19 1.41 6.84
C LEU A 68 12.95 0.15 7.27
N GLY A 69 12.30 -1.00 7.23
CA GLY A 69 12.88 -2.30 7.50
C GLY A 69 14.04 -2.57 6.55
N LYS A 70 13.78 -2.57 5.24
CA LYS A 70 14.80 -2.81 4.20
C LYS A 70 16.02 -1.90 4.34
N ASN A 71 15.82 -0.61 4.64
CA ASN A 71 16.93 0.33 4.85
C ASN A 71 17.79 0.01 6.08
N ARG A 72 17.24 -0.70 7.07
CA ARG A 72 17.95 -1.14 8.30
C ARG A 72 18.53 -2.54 8.21
N GLU A 73 18.27 -3.28 7.15
CA GLU A 73 18.78 -4.64 6.93
C GLU A 73 20.31 -4.79 7.14
N PRO A 74 21.17 -3.83 6.73
CA PRO A 74 22.61 -3.94 6.97
C PRO A 74 22.98 -4.05 8.45
N SER A 75 22.21 -3.44 9.35
CA SER A 75 22.44 -3.47 10.81
C SER A 75 22.08 -4.81 11.45
N ILE A 76 21.32 -5.66 10.76
CA ILE A 76 20.84 -6.96 11.27
C ILE A 76 21.91 -8.04 11.17
N LYS A 77 22.96 -7.84 10.37
CA LYS A 77 24.08 -8.79 10.21
C LYS A 77 24.81 -9.14 11.51
N ASN A 78 24.71 -8.26 12.52
CA ASN A 78 25.34 -8.45 13.83
C ASN A 78 24.44 -9.20 14.84
N LEU A 79 23.21 -9.54 14.48
CA LEU A 79 22.27 -10.28 15.34
C LEU A 79 22.53 -11.79 15.29
N SER A 80 21.98 -12.54 16.25
CA SER A 80 22.06 -14.00 16.22
C SER A 80 21.29 -14.59 15.02
N PRO A 81 21.63 -15.80 14.54
CA PRO A 81 20.95 -16.41 13.39
C PRO A 81 19.43 -16.51 13.55
N ILE A 82 18.95 -16.78 14.77
CA ILE A 82 17.51 -16.85 15.07
C ILE A 82 16.85 -15.47 14.93
N GLN A 83 17.48 -14.42 15.46
CA GLN A 83 16.99 -13.05 15.34
C GLN A 83 16.95 -12.59 13.88
N GLN A 84 17.99 -12.93 13.12
CA GLN A 84 18.03 -12.66 11.68
C GLN A 84 16.86 -13.36 10.97
N TYR A 85 16.62 -14.64 11.24
CA TYR A 85 15.51 -15.38 10.63
C TYR A 85 14.16 -14.67 10.85
N TYR A 86 13.82 -14.36 12.09
CA TYR A 86 12.56 -13.68 12.39
C TYR A 86 12.49 -12.32 11.71
N TYR A 87 13.54 -11.51 11.80
CA TYR A 87 13.58 -10.22 11.13
C TYR A 87 13.24 -10.32 9.63
N HIS A 88 13.83 -11.29 8.92
CA HIS A 88 13.55 -11.49 7.49
C HIS A 88 12.11 -11.96 7.26
N ARG A 89 11.53 -12.78 8.16
CA ARG A 89 10.10 -13.17 8.08
C ARG A 89 9.18 -11.96 8.24
N TRP A 90 9.46 -11.07 9.19
CA TRP A 90 8.69 -9.84 9.38
C TRP A 90 8.81 -8.91 8.17
N LEU A 91 10.04 -8.74 7.65
CA LEU A 91 10.28 -7.91 6.48
C LEU A 91 9.53 -8.42 5.24
N GLU A 92 9.51 -9.74 5.03
CA GLU A 92 8.75 -10.36 3.96
C GLU A 92 7.24 -10.19 4.15
N ALA A 93 6.71 -10.38 5.36
CA ALA A 93 5.29 -10.13 5.64
C ALA A 93 4.89 -8.69 5.27
N TRP A 94 5.74 -7.71 5.54
CA TRP A 94 5.51 -6.32 5.13
C TRP A 94 5.63 -6.13 3.62
N LYS A 95 6.58 -6.80 2.96
CA LYS A 95 6.76 -6.76 1.49
C LYS A 95 5.49 -7.23 0.78
N TYR A 96 5.01 -8.43 1.11
CA TYR A 96 3.83 -9.02 0.49
C TYR A 96 2.55 -8.26 0.88
N GLY A 97 2.41 -7.88 2.16
CA GLY A 97 1.24 -7.13 2.61
C GLY A 97 1.16 -5.68 2.08
N SER A 98 2.24 -5.16 1.47
CA SER A 98 2.25 -3.84 0.80
C SER A 98 2.19 -3.91 -0.72
N GLY A 99 2.16 -5.11 -1.31
CA GLY A 99 2.24 -5.31 -2.77
C GLY A 99 3.59 -4.87 -3.37
N GLN A 100 4.64 -4.76 -2.56
CA GLN A 100 6.00 -4.35 -3.00
C GLN A 100 6.83 -5.54 -3.54
N ASP A 101 6.21 -6.70 -3.68
CA ASP A 101 6.68 -7.87 -4.41
C ASP A 101 6.44 -7.78 -5.93
N TYR A 102 5.63 -6.81 -6.35
CA TYR A 102 5.47 -6.43 -7.76
C TYR A 102 6.74 -5.78 -8.33
N HIS A 103 7.31 -6.40 -9.38
CA HIS A 103 8.46 -5.94 -10.15
C HIS A 103 8.27 -6.22 -11.65
#